data_AF-A0A968NQW0-F1
#
_entry.id   AF-A0A968NQW0-F1
#
_cell.length_a   1.000
_cell.length_b   1.000
_cell.length_c   1.000
_cell.angle_alpha   90.00
_cell.angle_beta   90.00
_cell.angle_gamma   90.00
#
_symmetry.space_group_name_H-M   'P 1'
#
loop_
_entity.id
_entity.type
_entity.pdbx_description
1 polymer ?
#
loop_
_entity_poly.entity_id
_entity_poly.type
_entity_poly.pdbx_seq_one_letter_code
_entity_poly.pdbx_strand_id
1 'polypeptide(L)' 'ERDITCFGWAIAHIPPLCKLNPLYDQLVGLRFRSLCCLEKWGEDISVYC' A
#
# COMPACT_ATOMS: atom_id res chain seq x y z
N GLU A 1 -0.80 3.00 -10.53
CA GLU A 1 -0.16 2.50 -11.78
C GLU A 1 1.17 3.21 -11.98
N ARG A 2 2.12 2.66 -12.74
CA ARG A 2 3.31 3.38 -13.19
C ARG A 2 3.68 2.91 -14.60
N ASP A 3 3.56 3.81 -15.57
CA ASP A 3 3.98 3.56 -16.94
C ASP A 3 5.49 3.83 -17.08
N ILE A 4 6.23 2.84 -17.55
CA ILE A 4 7.65 3.04 -17.87
C ILE A 4 7.72 3.50 -19.32
N THR A 5 8.01 4.79 -19.51
CA THR A 5 8.29 5.37 -20.81
C THR A 5 9.79 5.35 -21.07
N CYS A 6 10.21 4.76 -22.19
CA CYS A 6 11.59 4.85 -22.66
C CYS A 6 11.54 5.38 -24.10
N PHE A 7 12.37 6.38 -24.42
CA PHE A 7 12.38 7.06 -25.71
C PHE A 7 11.05 7.72 -26.15
N GLY A 8 10.15 8.04 -25.21
CA GLY A 8 8.86 8.65 -25.50
C GLY A 8 7.75 7.67 -25.92
N TRP A 9 8.04 6.37 -25.90
CA TRP A 9 7.07 5.30 -26.15
C TRP A 9 6.86 4.50 -24.86
N ALA A 10 5.60 4.23 -24.49
CA ALA A 10 5.28 3.40 -23.34
C ALA A 10 5.55 1.93 -23.70
N ILE A 11 6.57 1.32 -23.08
CA ILE A 11 7.00 -0.06 -23.40
C ILE A 11 6.22 -1.07 -22.55
N ALA A 12 5.90 -0.73 -21.30
CA ALA A 12 5.15 -1.60 -20.42
C ALA A 12 4.30 -0.78 -19.44
N HIS A 13 3.02 -1.12 -19.37
CA HIS A 13 2.13 -0.68 -18.31
C HIS A 13 2.37 -1.60 -17.11
N ILE A 14 3.06 -1.14 -16.07
CA ILE A 14 3.16 -1.93 -14.84
C ILE A 14 1.81 -1.85 -14.15
N PRO A 15 1.05 -2.97 -14.07
CA PRO A 15 -0.19 -2.98 -13.32
C PRO A 15 0.12 -2.62 -11.87
N PRO A 16 -0.79 -1.96 -11.16
CA PRO A 16 -0.58 -1.60 -9.77
C PRO A 16 -0.14 -2.84 -8.98
N LEU A 17 1.08 -2.79 -8.43
CA LEU A 17 1.70 -3.83 -7.59
C LEU A 17 0.77 -4.32 -6.46
N CYS A 18 -0.25 -3.51 -6.13
CA CYS A 18 -1.30 -3.76 -5.15
C CYS A 18 -2.14 -5.03 -5.42
N LYS A 19 -2.10 -5.65 -6.60
CA LYS A 19 -2.83 -6.90 -6.89
C LYS A 19 -1.94 -8.13 -7.13
N LEU A 20 -0.64 -7.92 -7.34
CA LEU A 20 0.31 -8.99 -7.66
C LEU A 20 1.03 -9.55 -6.42
N ASN A 21 0.98 -8.84 -5.29
CA ASN A 21 1.60 -9.31 -4.06
C ASN A 21 0.60 -10.19 -3.28
N PRO A 22 0.78 -11.52 -3.23
CA PRO A 22 -0.15 -12.43 -2.55
C PRO A 22 -0.30 -12.13 -1.04
N LEU A 23 0.63 -11.37 -0.46
CA LEU A 23 0.63 -10.96 0.94
C LEU A 23 0.01 -9.56 1.18
N TYR A 24 -0.45 -8.86 0.15
CA TYR A 24 -0.96 -7.48 0.29
C TYR A 24 -2.15 -7.40 1.24
N ASP A 25 -3.13 -8.29 1.07
CA ASP A 25 -4.33 -8.34 1.91
C ASP A 25 -3.98 -8.62 3.38
N GLN A 26 -3.08 -9.56 3.61
CA GLN A 26 -2.59 -9.89 4.95
C GLN A 26 -1.82 -8.70 5.58
N LEU A 27 -1.02 -7.97 4.81
CA LEU A 27 -0.26 -6.82 5.30
C LEU A 27 -1.17 -5.64 5.67
N VAL A 28 -2.19 -5.37 4.84
CA VAL A 28 -3.21 -4.34 5.10
C VAL A 28 -4.04 -4.73 6.34
N GLY A 29 -4.38 -6.01 6.47
CA GLY A 29 -5.06 -6.54 7.66
C GLY A 29 -4.23 -6.44 8.94
N LEU A 30 -2.90 -6.56 8.85
CA LEU A 30 -2.00 -6.32 9.99
C LEU A 30 -1.94 -4.84 10.33
N ARG A 31 -1.78 -3.96 9.33
CA ARG A 31 -1.76 -2.51 9.50
C ARG A 31 -3.01 -2.02 10.25
N PHE A 32 -4.20 -2.47 9.83
CA PHE A 32 -5.44 -2.10 10.50
C PHE A 32 -5.46 -2.52 11.98
N ARG A 33 -5.02 -3.74 12.30
CA ARG A 33 -4.93 -4.22 13.68
C ARG A 33 -3.94 -3.42 14.51
N SER A 34 -2.78 -3.09 13.95
CA SER A 34 -1.77 -2.25 14.62
C SER A 34 -2.32 -0.85 14.92
N LEU A 35 -3.01 -0.22 13.97
CA LEU A 35 -3.65 1.09 14.16
C LEU A 35 -4.74 1.03 15.24
N CYS A 36 -5.62 0.02 15.23
CA CYS A 36 -6.62 -0.18 16.29
C CYS A 36 -5.99 -0.46 17.66
N CYS A 37 -4.83 -1.11 17.70
CA CYS A 37 -4.09 -1.29 18.95
C CYS A 37 -3.55 0.06 19.44
N LEU A 38 -2.91 0.87 18.59
CA LEU A 38 -2.40 2.19 18.98
C LEU A 38 -3.53 3.13 19.47
N GLU A 39 -4.67 3.13 18.78
CA GLU A 39 -5.86 3.90 19.19
C GLU A 39 -6.35 3.50 20.58
N LYS A 40 -6.42 2.19 20.88
CA LYS A 40 -6.83 1.69 22.20
C LYS A 40 -5.89 2.11 23.33
N TRP A 41 -4.63 2.37 23.01
CA TRP A 41 -3.63 2.83 23.97
C TRP A 41 -3.63 4.36 24.11
N GLY A 42 -4.49 5.06 23.35
CA GLY A 42 -4.66 6.50 23.40
C GLY A 42 -3.60 7.27 22.61
N GLU A 43 -2.85 6.61 21.72
CA GLU A 43 -1.92 7.30 20.83
C GLU A 43 -2.64 7.96 19.66
N ASP A 44 -2.12 9.12 19.23
CA ASP A 44 -2.66 9.81 18.06
C ASP A 44 -2.31 9.03 16.79
N ILE A 45 -3.35 8.58 16.10
CA ILE A 45 -3.25 7.77 14.88
C ILE A 45 -3.25 8.61 13.61
N SER A 46 -3.52 9.92 13.71
CA SER A 46 -3.65 10.82 12.55
C SER A 46 -2.34 10.95 11.76
N VAL A 47 -1.21 10.79 12.45
CA VAL A 47 0.14 10.78 11.87
C VAL A 47 0.42 9.56 10.96
N TYR A 48 -0.42 8.52 11.02
CA TYR A 48 -0.27 7.30 10.22
C TYR A 48 -1.29 7.18 9.07
N CYS A 49 -2.10 8.22 8.86
CA CYS A 49 -3.23 8.24 7.92
C CYS A 49 -2.89 8.94 6.59
#